data_AF-A0AA40NG78-F1
#
_entry.id   AF-A0AA40NG78-F1
#
_cell.length_a   1.000
_cell.length_b   1.000
_cell.length_c   1.000
_cell.angle_alpha   90.00
_cell.angle_beta   90.00
_cell.angle_gamma   90.00
#
_symmetry.space_group_name_H-M   'P 1'
#
loop_
_entity.id
_entity.type
_entity.pdbx_description
1 polymer ?
#
loop_
_entity_poly.entity_id
_entity_poly.type
_entity_poly.pdbx_seq_one_letter_code
_entity_poly.pdbx_strand_id
1 'polypeptide(L)'
;MIQKNKFRVFVGEGPTDNSGDLIVFKGKDKWNDFTFYTRYSCNIYINAVLRHSMDVFVAVYDSKNKATGLGNIMSGAVSMELNYTKNNTRFFSMLRDIKEYRALVREFSVYEANEILDAMNDLVYLKENMKNIPDMEKSLYTSAIKTDVFKKSFIRHSASFFSFKSSGKILR
;
A
#
# COMPACT_ATOMS: atom_id res chain seq x y z
N MET A 1 -22.22 -5.29 8.69
CA MET A 1 -20.90 -5.73 9.23
C MET A 1 -19.88 -5.49 8.13
N ILE A 2 -18.90 -4.60 8.34
CA ILE A 2 -17.78 -4.46 7.40
C ILE A 2 -16.95 -5.72 7.56
N GLN A 3 -16.89 -6.54 6.52
CA GLN A 3 -16.08 -7.75 6.51
C GLN A 3 -14.62 -7.28 6.65
N LYS A 4 -13.95 -7.68 7.74
CA LYS A 4 -12.53 -7.40 7.94
C LYS A 4 -11.78 -7.91 6.71
N ASN A 5 -10.90 -7.08 6.17
CA ASN A 5 -10.09 -7.40 4.98
C ASN A 5 -9.57 -8.84 5.03
N LYS A 6 -9.88 -9.61 3.98
CA LYS A 6 -9.46 -11.01 3.81
C LYS A 6 -7.93 -11.15 3.81
N PHE A 7 -7.25 -10.10 3.33
CA PHE A 7 -5.81 -10.07 3.17
C PHE A 7 -5.08 -9.65 4.44
N ARG A 8 -4.03 -10.39 4.79
CA ARG A 8 -3.04 -9.96 5.78
C ARG A 8 -1.88 -9.30 5.06
N VAL A 9 -1.49 -8.10 5.51
CA VAL A 9 -0.43 -7.31 4.87
C VAL A 9 0.87 -7.41 5.67
N PHE A 10 1.96 -7.69 4.98
CA PHE A 10 3.29 -7.87 5.53
C PHE A 10 4.32 -7.05 4.76
N VAL A 11 5.46 -6.85 5.42
CA VAL A 11 6.71 -6.41 4.79
C VAL A 11 7.82 -7.37 5.16
N GLY A 12 8.73 -7.65 4.22
CA GLY A 12 9.82 -8.60 4.40
C GLY A 12 9.50 -9.97 3.79
N GLU A 13 9.85 -11.05 4.48
CA GLU A 13 9.69 -12.41 3.93
C GLU A 13 8.23 -12.88 3.86
N GLY A 14 7.36 -12.32 4.70
CA GLY A 14 5.98 -12.79 4.92
C GLY A 14 5.86 -13.65 6.19
N PRO A 15 4.69 -14.22 6.48
CA PRO A 15 4.51 -15.16 7.59
C PRO A 15 5.04 -16.55 7.23
N THR A 16 5.56 -17.29 8.22
CA THR A 16 6.14 -18.64 8.01
C THR A 16 5.10 -19.71 7.70
N ASP A 17 3.85 -19.51 8.13
CA ASP A 17 2.76 -20.46 7.92
C ASP A 17 2.08 -20.33 6.54
N ASN A 18 2.38 -19.25 5.80
CA ASN A 18 1.75 -18.86 4.53
C ASN A 18 0.21 -19.05 4.50
N SER A 19 -0.44 -18.91 5.66
CA SER A 19 -1.86 -19.23 5.81
C SER A 19 -2.74 -18.05 5.41
N GLY A 20 -3.75 -18.32 4.58
CA GLY A 20 -4.68 -17.33 4.06
C GLY A 20 -4.17 -16.55 2.85
N ASP A 21 -4.86 -15.45 2.53
CA ASP A 21 -4.48 -14.57 1.43
C ASP A 21 -3.58 -13.45 1.95
N LEU A 22 -2.46 -13.25 1.28
CA LEU A 22 -1.35 -12.44 1.79
C LEU A 22 -0.95 -11.37 0.78
N ILE A 23 -0.63 -10.19 1.30
CA ILE A 23 0.03 -9.12 0.56
C ILE A 23 1.38 -8.90 1.22
N VAL A 24 2.47 -9.03 0.45
CA VAL A 24 3.83 -8.92 0.99
C VAL A 24 4.60 -7.86 0.22
N PHE A 25 4.98 -6.79 0.91
CA PHE A 25 5.91 -5.78 0.41
C PHE A 25 7.35 -6.33 0.53
N LYS A 26 7.93 -6.70 -0.61
CA LYS A 26 9.28 -7.26 -0.77
C LYS A 26 10.21 -6.27 -1.45
N GLY A 27 11.51 -6.50 -1.28
CA GLY A 27 12.54 -5.86 -2.09
C GLY A 27 12.49 -4.34 -2.03
N LYS A 28 12.95 -3.76 -0.91
CA LYS A 28 13.22 -2.33 -0.80
C LYS A 28 14.16 -1.93 -1.95
N ASP A 29 13.70 -1.06 -2.85
CA ASP A 29 14.59 -0.42 -3.81
C ASP A 29 15.61 0.42 -3.05
N LYS A 30 16.87 0.41 -3.50
CA LYS A 30 17.94 1.26 -2.94
C LYS A 30 17.71 2.74 -3.26
N TRP A 31 16.76 3.05 -4.14
CA TRP A 31 16.43 4.41 -4.51
C TRP A 31 16.00 5.25 -3.29
N ASN A 32 16.73 6.35 -3.09
CA ASN A 32 16.53 7.31 -2.03
C ASN A 32 15.83 8.55 -2.61
N ASP A 33 14.53 8.69 -2.34
CA ASP A 33 13.78 9.89 -2.71
C ASP A 33 13.79 10.89 -1.55
N PHE A 34 14.80 11.77 -1.51
CA PHE A 34 14.96 12.79 -0.46
C PHE A 34 14.92 12.21 0.96
N THR A 35 15.75 11.18 1.18
CA THR A 35 15.85 10.36 2.39
C THR A 35 14.69 9.41 2.65
N PHE A 36 13.66 9.40 1.81
CA PHE A 36 12.54 8.46 1.93
C PHE A 36 12.75 7.22 1.07
N TYR A 37 12.78 6.05 1.71
CA TYR A 37 12.82 4.75 1.04
C TYR A 37 11.42 4.15 0.98
N THR A 38 10.71 4.44 -0.09
CA THR A 38 9.27 4.12 -0.25
C THR A 38 9.01 3.00 -1.24
N ARG A 39 9.96 2.63 -2.08
CA ARG A 39 9.72 1.74 -3.21
C ARG A 39 9.88 0.27 -2.82
N TYR A 40 8.86 -0.52 -3.14
CA TYR A 40 8.79 -1.94 -2.88
C TYR A 40 8.17 -2.65 -4.09
N SER A 41 8.46 -3.95 -4.21
CA SER A 41 7.62 -4.90 -4.92
C SER A 41 6.49 -5.34 -4.00
N CYS A 42 5.28 -5.45 -4.50
CA CYS A 42 4.12 -5.98 -3.79
C CYS A 42 3.74 -7.31 -4.40
N ASN A 43 3.83 -8.38 -3.62
CA ASN A 43 3.46 -9.72 -4.03
C ASN A 43 2.13 -10.12 -3.38
N ILE A 44 1.18 -10.57 -4.19
CA ILE A 44 -0.12 -11.04 -3.73
C ILE A 44 -0.15 -12.56 -3.84
N TYR A 45 -0.38 -13.21 -2.70
CA TYR A 45 -0.51 -14.66 -2.60
C TYR A 45 -1.96 -15.01 -2.25
N ILE A 46 -2.53 -15.99 -2.97
CA ILE A 46 -3.83 -16.59 -2.68
C ILE A 46 -3.61 -18.08 -2.53
N ASN A 47 -4.09 -18.67 -1.43
CA ASN A 47 -3.85 -20.09 -1.12
C ASN A 47 -2.36 -20.49 -1.24
N ALA A 48 -1.47 -19.66 -0.69
CA ALA A 48 0.00 -19.81 -0.76
C ALA A 48 0.63 -19.77 -2.18
N VAL A 49 -0.13 -19.48 -3.23
CA VAL A 49 0.38 -19.34 -4.61
C VAL A 49 0.56 -17.86 -4.94
N LEU A 50 1.73 -17.48 -5.45
CA LEU A 50 1.95 -16.12 -5.98
C LEU A 50 1.05 -15.91 -7.20
N ARG A 51 0.11 -14.99 -7.07
CA ARG A 51 -0.85 -14.65 -8.13
C ARG A 51 -0.43 -13.44 -8.93
N HIS A 52 0.13 -12.44 -8.26
CA HIS A 52 0.50 -11.19 -8.90
C HIS A 52 1.68 -10.53 -8.20
N SER A 53 2.45 -9.76 -8.96
CA SER A 53 3.54 -8.93 -8.46
C SER A 53 3.50 -7.57 -9.16
N MET A 54 3.60 -6.50 -8.40
CA MET A 54 3.47 -5.13 -8.89
C MET A 54 4.36 -4.16 -8.12
N ASP A 55 4.65 -3.02 -8.71
CA ASP A 55 5.46 -1.98 -8.09
C ASP A 55 4.63 -1.00 -7.25
N VAL A 56 5.07 -0.73 -6.02
CA VAL A 56 4.32 0.09 -5.06
C VAL A 56 5.21 1.08 -4.30
N PHE A 57 4.64 2.22 -3.93
CA PHE A 57 5.18 3.11 -2.91
C PHE A 57 4.51 2.82 -1.56
N VAL A 58 5.28 2.72 -0.49
CA VAL A 58 4.78 2.47 0.87
C VAL A 58 5.46 3.39 1.87
N ALA A 59 4.63 4.03 2.70
CA ALA A 59 5.05 4.92 3.77
C ALA A 59 4.32 4.54 5.07
N VAL A 60 4.96 4.88 6.19
CA VAL A 60 4.52 4.55 7.55
C VAL A 60 4.61 5.78 8.43
N TYR A 61 3.72 5.87 9.41
CA TYR A 61 3.84 6.83 10.50
C TYR A 61 4.68 6.22 11.62
N ASP A 62 5.67 6.96 12.10
CA ASP A 62 6.43 6.58 13.29
C ASP A 62 5.62 6.81 14.58
N SER A 63 6.20 6.47 15.73
CA SER A 63 5.58 6.67 17.05
C SER A 63 5.31 8.13 17.41
N LYS A 64 5.91 9.09 16.70
CA LYS A 64 5.67 10.53 16.83
C LYS A 64 4.66 11.04 15.79
N ASN A 65 3.97 10.14 15.09
CA ASN A 65 3.02 10.44 14.03
C ASN A 65 3.63 11.23 12.87
N LYS A 66 4.94 11.07 12.62
CA LYS A 66 5.63 11.62 11.46
C LYS A 66 5.73 10.53 10.39
N ALA A 67 5.26 10.85 9.18
CA ALA A 67 5.33 9.92 8.06
C ALA A 67 6.74 9.85 7.46
N THR A 68 7.20 8.64 7.14
CA THR A 68 8.47 8.35 6.47
C THR A 68 8.31 7.16 5.53
N GLY A 69 9.33 6.86 4.70
CA GLY A 69 9.32 5.66 3.87
C GLY A 69 9.41 4.40 4.72
N LEU A 70 8.68 3.35 4.35
CA LEU A 70 8.71 2.07 5.08
C LEU A 70 10.13 1.52 5.22
N GLY A 71 10.98 1.74 4.21
CA GLY A 71 12.37 1.29 4.21
C GLY A 71 13.27 2.02 5.20
N ASN A 72 12.81 3.11 5.81
CA ASN A 72 13.51 3.81 6.89
C ASN A 72 13.29 3.12 8.24
N ILE A 73 12.16 2.42 8.43
CA ILE A 73 11.80 1.76 9.69
C ILE A 73 12.16 0.28 9.66
N MET A 74 12.19 -0.34 8.48
CA MET A 74 12.45 -1.77 8.30
C MET A 74 13.93 -2.17 8.37
N SER A 75 14.87 -1.28 8.72
CA SER A 75 16.29 -1.66 8.80
C SER A 75 16.53 -2.65 9.95
N GLY A 76 16.65 -3.94 9.62
CA GLY A 76 16.97 -5.01 10.57
C GLY A 76 15.82 -5.96 10.92
N ALA A 77 14.59 -5.73 10.43
CA ALA A 77 13.47 -6.65 10.62
C ALA A 77 13.35 -7.65 9.45
N VAL A 78 13.24 -8.94 9.76
CA VAL A 78 13.07 -10.03 8.77
C VAL A 78 11.67 -10.03 8.16
N SER A 79 10.65 -9.82 9.01
CA SER A 79 9.25 -9.77 8.60
C SER A 79 8.42 -9.01 9.63
N MET A 80 7.43 -8.23 9.18
CA MET A 80 6.51 -7.51 10.05
C MET A 80 5.11 -7.47 9.43
N GLU A 81 4.09 -7.79 10.23
CA GLU A 81 2.68 -7.65 9.85
C GLU A 81 2.26 -6.18 9.98
N LEU A 82 1.76 -5.55 8.91
CA LEU A 82 1.32 -4.16 8.90
C LEU A 82 -0.15 -4.05 9.35
N ASN A 83 -0.49 -4.67 10.47
CA ASN A 83 -1.83 -4.63 11.03
C ASN A 83 -1.93 -3.57 12.14
N TYR A 84 -2.77 -2.55 11.93
CA TYR A 84 -2.98 -1.49 12.93
C TYR A 84 -3.45 -2.04 14.28
N THR A 85 -4.34 -3.04 14.30
CA THR A 85 -4.87 -3.61 15.55
C THR A 85 -3.83 -4.40 16.36
N LYS A 86 -2.78 -4.91 15.71
CA LYS A 86 -1.75 -5.74 16.35
C LYS A 86 -0.47 -4.96 16.67
N ASN A 87 -0.04 -4.11 15.74
CA ASN A 87 1.25 -3.43 15.79
C ASN A 87 1.13 -1.90 15.81
N ASN A 88 -0.10 -1.36 15.91
CA ASN A 88 -0.40 0.08 15.86
C ASN A 88 0.26 0.81 14.68
N THR A 89 0.59 0.08 13.62
CA THR A 89 1.34 0.59 12.49
C THR A 89 0.37 1.21 11.51
N ARG A 90 0.39 2.55 11.41
CA ARG A 90 -0.35 3.27 10.38
C ARG A 90 0.53 3.39 9.15
N PHE A 91 0.06 2.87 8.04
CA PHE A 91 0.78 2.94 6.76
C PHE A 91 -0.18 3.36 5.66
N PHE A 92 0.38 3.82 4.56
CA PHE A 92 -0.36 4.08 3.33
C PHE A 92 0.50 3.72 2.14
N SER A 93 -0.17 3.38 1.04
CA SER A 93 0.51 2.98 -0.18
C SER A 93 -0.07 3.66 -1.42
N MET A 94 0.63 3.50 -2.54
CA MET A 94 0.14 3.90 -3.85
C MET A 94 0.86 3.06 -4.90
N LEU A 95 0.13 2.41 -5.82
CA LEU A 95 0.77 1.73 -6.94
C LEU A 95 1.56 2.74 -7.79
N ARG A 96 2.69 2.29 -8.34
CA ARG A 96 3.69 3.18 -8.92
C ARG A 96 3.17 3.98 -10.11
N ASP A 97 2.38 3.33 -10.97
CA ASP A 97 1.79 3.96 -12.13
C ASP A 97 0.44 3.36 -12.51
N ILE A 98 -0.18 3.90 -13.56
CA ILE A 98 -1.50 3.47 -14.02
C ILE A 98 -1.50 2.05 -14.64
N LYS A 99 -0.36 1.57 -15.13
CA LYS A 99 -0.23 0.23 -15.70
C LYS A 99 -0.38 -0.81 -14.60
N GLU A 100 0.16 -0.56 -13.42
CA GLU A 100 0.01 -1.42 -12.24
C GLU A 100 -1.47 -1.58 -11.85
N TYR A 101 -2.23 -0.47 -11.77
CA TYR A 101 -3.68 -0.54 -11.51
C TYR A 101 -4.43 -1.36 -12.57
N ARG A 102 -4.08 -1.20 -13.85
CA ARG A 102 -4.68 -1.99 -14.94
C ARG A 102 -4.31 -3.46 -14.86
N ALA A 103 -3.08 -3.77 -14.50
CA ALA A 103 -2.60 -5.15 -14.37
C ALA A 103 -3.32 -5.85 -13.22
N LEU A 104 -3.49 -5.16 -12.09
CA LEU A 104 -4.21 -5.68 -10.93
C LEU A 104 -5.66 -6.03 -11.26
N VAL A 105 -6.41 -5.11 -11.88
CA VAL A 105 -7.82 -5.34 -12.25
C VAL A 105 -7.98 -6.44 -13.30
N ARG A 106 -6.99 -6.62 -14.19
CA ARG A 106 -7.00 -7.73 -15.16
C ARG A 106 -6.83 -9.08 -14.49
N GLU A 107 -6.08 -9.16 -13.40
CA GLU A 107 -5.85 -10.40 -12.66
C GLU A 107 -6.99 -10.74 -11.69
N PHE A 108 -7.54 -9.75 -10.98
CA PHE A 108 -8.41 -9.96 -9.80
C PHE A 108 -9.82 -9.34 -9.92
N SER A 109 -10.31 -9.09 -11.14
CA SER A 109 -11.52 -8.29 -11.38
C SER A 109 -11.47 -6.90 -10.72
N VAL A 110 -12.52 -6.09 -10.87
CA VAL A 110 -12.58 -4.78 -10.18
C VAL A 110 -12.85 -4.96 -8.68
N TYR A 111 -13.68 -5.94 -8.32
CA TYR A 111 -14.11 -6.15 -6.94
C TYR A 111 -12.94 -6.61 -6.06
N GLU A 112 -12.25 -7.69 -6.43
CA GLU A 112 -11.17 -8.23 -5.58
C GLU A 112 -9.93 -7.30 -5.64
N ALA A 113 -9.69 -6.60 -6.76
CA ALA A 113 -8.68 -5.55 -6.81
C ALA A 113 -8.96 -4.42 -5.81
N ASN A 114 -10.22 -4.01 -5.64
CA ASN A 114 -10.60 -3.02 -4.63
C ASN A 114 -10.38 -3.54 -3.21
N GLU A 115 -10.67 -4.81 -2.92
CA GLU A 115 -10.34 -5.42 -1.61
C GLU A 115 -8.83 -5.44 -1.34
N ILE A 116 -8.02 -5.76 -2.35
CA ILE A 116 -6.56 -5.74 -2.26
C ILE A 116 -6.06 -4.31 -1.97
N LEU A 117 -6.55 -3.32 -2.71
CA LEU A 117 -6.15 -1.92 -2.55
C LEU A 117 -6.59 -1.33 -1.20
N ASP A 118 -7.76 -1.73 -0.71
CA ASP A 118 -8.25 -1.40 0.63
C ASP A 118 -7.31 -1.95 1.70
N ALA A 119 -6.97 -3.24 1.63
CA ALA A 119 -6.02 -3.86 2.55
C ALA A 119 -4.66 -3.16 2.54
N MET A 120 -4.22 -2.67 1.38
CA MET A 120 -2.98 -1.92 1.20
C MET A 120 -3.04 -0.46 1.67
N ASN A 121 -4.18 0.04 2.15
CA ASN A 121 -4.38 1.47 2.42
C ASN A 121 -3.96 2.35 1.21
N ASP A 122 -4.34 1.93 -0.01
CA ASP A 122 -3.94 2.62 -1.24
C ASP A 122 -4.63 3.98 -1.35
N LEU A 123 -3.84 5.03 -1.58
CA LEU A 123 -4.34 6.41 -1.60
C LEU A 123 -5.28 6.72 -2.77
N VAL A 124 -5.18 6.01 -3.90
CA VAL A 124 -6.12 6.19 -5.02
C VAL A 124 -7.45 5.53 -4.68
N TYR A 125 -7.42 4.30 -4.14
CA TYR A 125 -8.62 3.63 -3.68
C TYR A 125 -9.35 4.44 -2.59
N LEU A 126 -8.63 4.89 -1.56
CA LEU A 126 -9.20 5.68 -0.47
C LEU A 126 -9.79 7.01 -0.99
N LYS A 127 -9.15 7.63 -1.99
CA LYS A 127 -9.64 8.84 -2.63
C LYS A 127 -10.98 8.65 -3.34
N GLU A 128 -11.13 7.56 -4.09
CA GLU A 128 -12.35 7.30 -4.86
C GLU A 128 -13.51 6.83 -3.96
N ASN A 129 -13.18 6.15 -2.86
CA ASN A 129 -14.16 5.55 -1.96
C ASN A 129 -14.43 6.37 -0.68
N MET A 130 -13.98 7.63 -0.62
CA MET A 130 -14.10 8.49 0.58
C MET A 130 -15.50 8.55 1.21
N LYS A 131 -16.56 8.42 0.41
CA LYS A 131 -17.95 8.48 0.92
C LYS A 131 -18.35 7.22 1.71
N ASN A 132 -17.72 6.08 1.41
CA ASN A 132 -18.11 4.76 1.89
C ASN A 132 -17.15 4.21 2.96
N ILE A 133 -15.99 4.83 3.14
CA ILE A 133 -14.98 4.41 4.14
C ILE A 133 -15.27 5.02 5.53
N PRO A 134 -14.89 4.35 6.63
CA PRO A 134 -14.94 4.92 7.99
C PRO A 134 -14.08 6.18 8.17
N ASP A 135 -14.43 7.04 9.14
CA ASP A 135 -13.74 8.31 9.37
C ASP A 135 -12.25 8.18 9.71
N MET A 136 -11.85 7.09 10.37
CA MET A 136 -10.44 6.80 10.64
C MET A 136 -9.63 6.66 9.34
N GLU A 137 -10.16 5.98 8.34
CA GLU A 137 -9.51 5.81 7.03
C GLU A 137 -9.56 7.10 6.20
N LYS A 138 -10.64 7.89 6.29
CA LYS A 138 -10.66 9.26 5.74
C LYS A 138 -9.56 10.13 6.36
N SER A 139 -9.33 9.99 7.67
CA SER A 139 -8.27 10.70 8.38
C SER A 139 -6.89 10.27 7.88
N LEU A 140 -6.72 8.99 7.52
CA LEU A 140 -5.48 8.47 6.95
C LEU A 140 -5.19 9.10 5.59
N TYR A 141 -6.17 9.11 4.68
CA TYR A 141 -6.00 9.76 3.37
C TYR A 141 -5.66 11.26 3.53
N THR A 142 -6.45 12.00 4.30
CA THR A 142 -6.31 13.46 4.46
C THR A 142 -4.99 13.86 5.13
N SER A 143 -4.48 13.04 6.05
CA SER A 143 -3.15 13.24 6.64
C SER A 143 -2.04 12.85 5.67
N ALA A 144 -2.15 11.70 4.99
CA ALA A 144 -1.12 11.17 4.10
C ALA A 144 -0.76 12.13 2.96
N ILE A 145 -1.75 12.71 2.27
CA ILE A 145 -1.51 13.63 1.13
C ILE A 145 -0.81 14.94 1.53
N LYS A 146 -0.81 15.29 2.83
CA LYS A 146 -0.14 16.49 3.33
C LYS A 146 1.33 16.25 3.69
N THR A 147 1.73 14.98 3.80
CA THR A 147 3.09 14.59 4.24
C THR A 147 4.16 14.93 3.22
N ASP A 148 5.37 15.14 3.73
CA ASP A 148 6.57 15.35 2.91
C ASP A 148 6.91 14.12 2.08
N VAL A 149 6.79 12.91 2.65
CA VAL A 149 7.05 11.65 1.92
C VAL A 149 6.12 11.48 0.73
N PHE A 150 4.84 11.86 0.86
CA PHE A 150 3.92 11.85 -0.26
C PHE A 150 4.37 12.85 -1.34
N LYS A 151 4.55 14.12 -0.98
CA LYS A 151 4.90 15.20 -1.91
C LYS A 151 6.24 14.98 -2.61
N LYS A 152 7.25 14.47 -1.90
CA LYS A 152 8.64 14.35 -2.37
C LYS A 152 8.98 12.99 -2.96
N SER A 153 8.20 11.94 -2.67
CA SER A 153 8.45 10.60 -3.19
C SER A 153 7.29 10.06 -4.04
N PHE A 154 6.07 9.99 -3.50
CA PHE A 154 4.95 9.34 -4.19
C PHE A 154 4.55 10.06 -5.48
N ILE A 155 4.45 11.38 -5.45
CA ILE A 155 4.01 12.18 -6.61
C ILE A 155 5.16 12.95 -7.29
N ARG A 156 6.41 12.53 -7.06
CA ARG A 156 7.60 13.19 -7.62
C ARG A 156 7.65 13.11 -9.14
N HIS A 157 7.30 11.95 -9.70
CA HIS A 157 7.41 11.67 -11.12
C HIS A 157 6.07 11.89 -11.82
N SER A 158 6.12 12.31 -13.09
CA SER A 158 4.91 12.58 -13.87
C SER A 158 3.98 11.36 -13.98
N ALA A 159 4.54 10.16 -14.13
CA ALA A 159 3.77 8.92 -14.20
C ALA A 159 3.00 8.62 -12.89
N SER A 160 3.65 8.77 -11.74
CA SER A 160 3.02 8.49 -10.45
C SER A 160 2.03 9.59 -10.04
N PHE A 161 2.34 10.85 -10.35
CA PHE A 161 1.39 11.95 -10.24
C PHE A 161 0.15 11.73 -11.11
N PHE A 162 0.34 11.36 -12.38
CA PHE A 162 -0.76 11.06 -13.29
C PHE A 162 -1.61 9.89 -12.80
N SER A 163 -0.97 8.84 -12.30
CA SER A 163 -1.63 7.69 -11.68
C SER A 163 -2.52 8.12 -10.52
N PHE A 164 -1.97 8.89 -9.57
CA PHE A 164 -2.73 9.42 -8.43
C PHE A 164 -3.99 10.22 -8.84
N LYS A 165 -3.88 10.97 -9.93
CA LYS A 165 -4.99 11.79 -10.44
C LYS A 165 -6.03 10.98 -11.21
N SER A 166 -5.61 9.98 -11.99
CA SER A 166 -6.44 9.40 -13.05
C SER A 166 -6.82 7.93 -12.84
N SER A 167 -6.06 7.17 -12.05
CA SER A 167 -6.25 5.72 -11.90
C SER A 167 -7.56 5.35 -11.23
N GLY A 168 -8.21 6.29 -10.52
CA GLY A 168 -9.52 6.06 -9.91
C GLY A 168 -10.63 5.65 -10.90
N LYS A 169 -10.49 5.98 -12.19
CA LYS A 169 -11.42 5.53 -13.24
C LYS A 169 -11.32 4.03 -13.57
N ILE A 170 -10.20 3.40 -13.22
CA ILE A 170 -9.96 1.96 -13.43
C ILE A 170 -10.64 1.13 -12.34
N LEU A 171 -10.93 1.74 -11.19
CA LEU A 171 -11.48 1.09 -10.00
C LEU A 171 -13.02 1.08 -9.97
N ARG A 172 -13.66 1.41 -11.10
CA ARG A 172 -15.12 1.55 -11.24
C ARG A 172 -15.65 0.56 -12.26
#